data_AF-A0A553M0S1-F1
#
_entry.id   AF-A0A553M0S1-F1
#
_cell.length_a   1.000
_cell.length_b   1.000
_cell.length_c   1.000
_cell.angle_alpha   90.00
_cell.angle_beta   90.00
_cell.angle_gamma   90.00
#
_symmetry.space_group_name_H-M   'P 1'
#
loop_
_entity.id
_entity.type
_entity.pdbx_description
1 polymer ?
#
loop_
_entity_poly.entity_id
_entity_poly.type
_entity_poly.pdbx_seq_one_letter_code
_entity_poly.pdbx_strand_id
1 'polypeptide(L)' 'MPLNVAIRYEQEARNLLFRSEDAKEGLSVFFGKTATELERH' A
#
# COMPACT_ATOMS: atom_id res chain seq x y z
N MET A 1 13.61 17.17 14.44
CA MET A 1 12.21 17.52 14.13
C MET A 1 11.30 16.93 15.20
N PRO A 2 10.26 17.61 15.68
CA PRO A 2 9.30 17.04 16.63
C PRO A 2 8.57 15.82 16.05
N LEU A 3 8.25 14.84 16.91
CA LEU A 3 7.64 13.57 16.50
C LEU A 3 6.29 13.76 15.79
N ASN A 4 5.46 14.69 16.28
CA ASN A 4 4.17 14.99 15.66
C ASN A 4 4.32 15.49 14.20
N VAL A 5 5.35 16.29 13.92
CA VAL A 5 5.65 16.78 12.57
C VAL A 5 6.18 15.65 11.68
N ALA A 6 7.01 14.76 12.23
CA ALA A 6 7.49 13.56 11.54
C ALA A 6 6.34 12.66 11.08
N ILE A 7 5.41 12.38 11.97
CA ILE A 7 4.25 11.53 11.67
C ILE A 7 3.36 12.16 10.59
N ARG A 8 3.13 13.48 10.66
CA ARG A 8 2.33 14.20 9.66
C ARG A 8 3.00 14.17 8.28
N TYR A 9 4.31 14.40 8.23
CA TYR A 9 5.07 14.33 6.98
C TYR A 9 5.04 12.93 6.37
N GLU A 10 5.27 11.89 7.19
CA GLU A 10 5.19 10.51 6.75
C GLU A 10 3.80 10.16 6.21
N GLN A 11 2.75 10.66 6.86
CA GLN A 11 1.37 10.44 6.42
C GLN A 11 1.11 11.02 5.02
N GLU A 12 1.57 12.24 4.73
CA GLU A 12 1.38 12.83 3.41
C GLU A 12 2.19 12.12 2.32
N ALA A 13 3.41 11.68 2.64
CA ALA A 13 4.19 10.85 1.71
C ALA A 13 3.47 9.51 1.41
N ARG A 14 2.89 8.87 2.44
CA ARG A 14 2.11 7.65 2.29
C ARG A 14 0.81 7.87 1.49
N ASN A 15 0.15 9.00 1.68
CA ASN A 15 -1.03 9.40 0.93
C ASN A 15 -0.77 9.51 -0.58
N LEU A 16 0.42 9.97 -0.98
CA LEU A 16 0.83 10.00 -2.38
C LEU A 16 1.10 8.59 -2.91
N LEU A 17 1.81 7.76 -2.14
CA LEU A 17 2.05 6.36 -2.48
C LEU A 17 0.73 5.60 -2.69
N PHE A 18 -0.25 5.74 -1.80
CA PHE A 18 -1.54 5.06 -1.94
C PHE A 18 -2.36 5.49 -3.16
N ARG A 19 -2.04 6.61 -3.80
CA ARG A 19 -2.67 7.06 -5.05
C ARG A 19 -1.81 6.78 -6.28
N SER A 20 -0.66 6.13 -6.12
CA SER A 20 0.20 5.74 -7.24
C SER A 20 -0.30 4.46 -7.91
N GLU A 21 0.02 4.29 -9.20
CA GLU A 21 -0.25 3.04 -9.91
C GLU A 21 0.55 1.88 -9.32
N ASP A 22 1.77 2.13 -8.83
CA ASP A 22 2.61 1.10 -8.19
C ASP A 22 1.96 0.51 -6.94
N ALA A 23 1.27 1.33 -6.14
CA ALA A 23 0.53 0.82 -4.99
C ALA A 23 -0.66 -0.05 -5.42
N LYS A 24 -1.36 0.32 -6.50
CA LYS A 24 -2.43 -0.48 -7.08
C LYS A 24 -1.91 -1.80 -7.64
N GLU A 25 -0.79 -1.77 -8.37
CA GLU A 25 -0.16 -2.96 -8.93
C GLU A 25 0.36 -3.89 -7.82
N GLY A 26 1.09 -3.36 -6.84
CA GLY A 26 1.61 -4.12 -5.71
C GLY A 26 0.51 -4.79 -4.90
N LEU A 27 -0.58 -4.07 -4.61
CA LEU A 27 -1.75 -4.64 -3.93
C LEU A 27 -2.49 -5.65 -4.81
N SER A 28 -2.60 -5.40 -6.11
CA SER A 28 -3.24 -6.33 -7.05
C SER A 28 -2.47 -7.65 -7.15
N VAL A 29 -1.14 -7.62 -7.18
CA VAL A 29 -0.30 -8.82 -7.14
C VAL A 29 -0.47 -9.57 -5.82
N PHE A 30 -0.48 -8.85 -4.71
CA PHE A 30 -0.64 -9.44 -3.38
C PHE A 30 -1.99 -10.18 -3.26
N PHE A 31 -3.10 -9.51 -3.56
CA PHE A 31 -4.43 -10.10 -3.46
C PHE A 31 -4.75 -11.10 -4.59
N GLY A 32 -4.24 -10.88 -5.81
CA GLY A 32 -4.41 -11.80 -6.94
C GLY A 32 -3.79 -13.17 -6.67
N LYS A 33 -2.60 -13.22 -6.03
CA LYS A 33 -1.99 -14.47 -5.58
C LYS A 33 -2.87 -15.21 -4.58
N THR A 34 -3.46 -14.50 -3.61
CA THR A 34 -4.35 -15.11 -2.61
C THR A 34 -5.65 -15.68 -3.22
N ALA A 35 -6.22 -15.04 -4.25
CA ALA A 35 -7.42 -15.55 -4.92
C ALA A 35 -7.14 -16.83 -5.71
N THR A 36 -6.05 -16.86 -6.50
CA THR A 36 -5.69 -18.03 -7.29
C THR A 36 -5.22 -19.24 -6.48
N GLU A 37 -4.78 -19.04 -5.23
CA GLU A 37 -4.41 -20.13 -4.31
C GLU A 37 -5.62 -20.65 -3.51
N LEU A 38 -6.61 -19.81 -3.22
CA LEU A 38 -7.83 -20.19 -2.50
C LEU A 38 -8.81 -21.01 -3.37
N GLU A 39 -8.85 -20.77 -4.68
CA GLU A 39 -9.71 -21.52 -5.62
C GLU A 39 -9.21 -22.93 -5.97
N ARG A 40 -7.99 -23.30 -5.54
CA ARG A 40 -7.37 -24.62 -5.80
C ARG A 40 -7.54 -25.62 -4.66
N HIS A 41 -8.23 -25.24 -3.59
CA HIS A 41 -8.55 -26.07 -2.42
C HIS A 41 -10.05 -26.14 -2.19
#